data_AF-A0A0M8WLN7-F1
#
_entry.id   AF-A0A0M8WLN7-F1
#
_cell.length_a   1.000
_cell.length_b   1.000
_cell.length_c   1.000
_cell.angle_alpha   90.00
_cell.angle_beta   90.00
_cell.angle_gamma   90.00
#
_symmetry.space_group_name_H-M   'P 1'
#
loop_
_entity.id
_entity.type
_entity.pdbx_description
1 polymer ?
#
loop_
_entity_poly.entity_id
_entity_poly.type
_entity_poly.pdbx_seq_one_letter_code
_entity_poly.pdbx_strand_id
1 'polypeptide(L)'
;MAWNKVFRRSFWDAKNLAFSLPAYEDAPVMIRAHIEASAVDVLPEIIYYWRIREVGPPSITQRMREPDNVAACMRSVVETFGVITALAPELVAPYATDMCRRDVRNALRSLHLHDDATLGDAVRLAQSFVRSVPTDVLQALPQQDRHLMELLVRNELQQVRDHVDPPPGS
;
A
#
# COMPACT_ATOMS: atom_id res chain seq x y z
N MET A 1 -7.70 2.76 5.91
CA MET A 1 -9.07 3.30 6.11
C MET A 1 -9.36 3.56 7.58
N ALA A 2 -9.31 4.82 8.00
CA ALA A 2 -9.67 5.28 9.36
C ALA A 2 -11.14 5.71 9.53
N TRP A 3 -11.82 6.07 8.44
CA TRP A 3 -13.09 6.83 8.46
C TRP A 3 -14.33 6.07 8.96
N ASN A 4 -14.24 4.76 9.15
CA ASN A 4 -15.34 3.91 9.66
C ASN A 4 -14.98 3.21 10.98
N LYS A 5 -14.11 3.82 11.79
CA LYS A 5 -13.60 3.24 13.04
C LYS A 5 -13.74 4.24 14.17
N VAL A 6 -14.04 3.71 15.36
CA VAL A 6 -14.11 4.48 16.59
C VAL A 6 -13.12 3.88 17.57
N PHE A 7 -12.28 4.73 18.16
CA PHE A 7 -11.26 4.31 19.12
C PHE A 7 -11.57 4.94 20.49
N ARG A 8 -11.31 4.20 21.56
CA ARG A 8 -11.29 4.78 22.91
C ARG A 8 -10.16 5.81 22.97
N ARG A 9 -10.47 7.03 23.42
CA ARG A 9 -9.49 8.12 23.50
C ARG A 9 -8.28 7.76 24.37
N SER A 10 -8.52 7.15 25.53
CA SER A 10 -7.47 6.71 26.45
C SER A 10 -6.51 5.70 25.81
N PHE A 11 -7.02 4.78 24.98
CA PHE A 11 -6.19 3.85 24.22
C PHE A 11 -5.33 4.59 23.19
N TRP A 12 -5.93 5.52 22.44
CA TRP A 12 -5.23 6.31 21.43
C TRP A 12 -4.05 7.10 22.03
N ASP A 13 -4.28 7.78 23.15
CA ASP A 13 -3.26 8.54 23.86
C ASP A 13 -2.18 7.62 24.47
N ALA A 14 -2.60 6.53 25.13
CA ALA A 14 -1.66 5.61 25.78
C ALA A 14 -0.72 4.92 24.78
N LYS A 15 -1.19 4.67 23.55
CA LYS A 15 -0.38 4.12 22.46
C LYS A 15 0.35 5.19 21.66
N ASN A 16 0.15 6.47 21.96
CA ASN A 16 0.73 7.60 21.22
C ASN A 16 0.49 7.44 19.71
N LEU A 17 -0.76 7.16 19.32
CA LEU A 17 -1.13 7.04 17.92
C LEU A 17 -1.25 8.44 17.30
N ALA A 18 -0.67 8.63 16.13
CA ALA A 18 -0.75 9.88 15.38
C ALA A 18 -0.56 9.59 13.90
N PHE A 19 -1.22 10.37 13.05
CA PHE A 19 -0.99 10.34 11.61
C PHE A 19 0.26 11.15 11.27
N SER A 20 1.14 10.58 10.44
CA SER A 20 2.46 11.14 10.15
C SER A 20 2.77 11.31 8.66
N LEU A 21 1.94 10.76 7.77
CA LEU A 21 2.15 10.85 6.33
C LEU A 21 1.24 11.91 5.69
N PRO A 22 1.62 12.52 4.56
CA PRO A 22 0.78 13.51 3.89
C PRO A 22 -0.42 12.90 3.13
N ALA A 23 -0.35 11.62 2.77
CA ALA A 23 -1.39 10.88 2.08
C ALA A 23 -1.29 9.38 2.41
N TYR A 24 -2.41 8.66 2.32
CA TYR A 24 -2.53 7.27 2.76
C TYR A 24 -2.07 7.04 4.21
N GLU A 25 -2.11 8.10 5.03
CA GLU A 25 -1.59 8.15 6.39
C GLU A 25 -2.27 7.19 7.36
N ASP A 26 -3.45 6.72 6.99
CA ASP A 26 -4.27 5.90 7.83
C ASP A 26 -3.80 4.43 7.87
N ALA A 27 -3.22 3.89 6.81
CA ALA A 27 -2.80 2.49 6.77
C ALA A 27 -1.83 2.11 7.92
N PRO A 28 -0.67 2.78 8.11
CA PRO A 28 0.26 2.40 9.17
C PRO A 28 -0.33 2.58 10.56
N VAL A 29 -1.09 3.65 10.79
CA VAL A 29 -1.70 3.96 12.08
C VAL A 29 -2.81 2.98 12.42
N MET A 30 -3.68 2.66 11.47
CA MET A 30 -4.80 1.75 11.68
C MET A 30 -4.32 0.32 11.89
N ILE A 31 -3.32 -0.15 11.13
CA ILE A 31 -2.74 -1.48 11.33
C ILE A 31 -2.08 -1.56 12.71
N ARG A 32 -1.25 -0.57 13.08
CA ARG A 32 -0.67 -0.50 14.42
C ARG A 32 -1.73 -0.54 15.52
N ALA A 33 -2.79 0.24 15.37
CA ALA A 33 -3.89 0.28 16.33
C ALA A 33 -4.59 -1.07 16.47
N HIS A 34 -4.76 -1.85 15.39
CA HIS A 34 -5.36 -3.19 15.46
C HIS A 34 -4.43 -4.20 16.13
N ILE A 35 -3.14 -4.18 15.81
CA ILE A 35 -2.14 -5.06 16.42
C ILE A 35 -2.05 -4.81 17.94
N GLU A 36 -2.07 -3.55 18.34
CA GLU A 36 -1.87 -3.17 19.75
C GLU A 36 -3.14 -3.16 20.60
N ALA A 37 -4.32 -3.33 19.99
CA ALA A 37 -5.59 -3.38 20.71
C ALA A 37 -5.73 -4.73 21.44
N SER A 38 -6.18 -4.69 22.69
CA SER A 38 -6.50 -5.90 23.44
C SER A 38 -7.78 -6.59 22.96
N ALA A 39 -8.67 -5.84 22.31
CA ALA A 39 -9.93 -6.33 21.75
C ALA A 39 -10.39 -5.38 20.64
N VAL A 40 -11.05 -5.94 19.62
CA VAL A 40 -11.67 -5.20 18.52
C VAL A 40 -13.08 -5.76 18.31
N ASP A 41 -14.09 -4.89 18.37
CA ASP A 41 -15.49 -5.22 18.12
C ASP A 41 -15.88 -4.79 16.70
N VAL A 42 -16.73 -5.58 16.04
CA VAL A 42 -17.27 -5.28 14.71
C VAL A 42 -18.78 -5.10 14.81
N LEU A 43 -19.27 -3.94 14.41
CA LEU A 43 -20.70 -3.62 14.32
C LEU A 43 -21.16 -3.82 12.85
N PRO A 44 -21.96 -4.85 12.54
CA PRO A 44 -22.34 -5.16 11.16
C PRO A 44 -23.45 -4.25 10.60
N GLU A 45 -24.14 -3.48 11.44
CA GLU A 45 -25.22 -2.59 11.02
C GLU A 45 -24.72 -1.49 10.08
N ILE A 46 -25.54 -1.16 9.07
CA ILE A 46 -25.23 -0.08 8.12
C ILE A 46 -25.48 1.26 8.82
N ILE A 47 -24.44 1.78 9.46
CA ILE A 47 -24.47 3.05 10.20
C ILE A 47 -23.72 4.19 9.48
N TYR A 48 -23.11 3.91 8.32
CA TYR A 48 -22.30 4.88 7.59
C TYR A 48 -22.80 5.05 6.16
N TYR A 49 -23.00 6.30 5.75
CA TYR A 49 -23.37 6.65 4.38
C TYR A 49 -22.15 7.19 3.64
N TRP A 50 -21.60 6.37 2.74
CA TRP A 50 -20.44 6.75 1.92
C TRP A 50 -20.89 7.53 0.68
N ARG A 51 -20.16 8.59 0.33
CA ARG A 51 -20.44 9.44 -0.83
C ARG A 51 -19.21 9.56 -1.71
N ILE A 52 -19.41 9.48 -3.02
CA ILE A 52 -18.41 9.89 -3.99
C ILE A 52 -18.48 11.40 -4.11
N ARG A 53 -17.32 12.07 -4.10
CA ARG A 53 -17.26 13.50 -4.42
C ARG A 53 -17.39 13.66 -5.94
N GLU A 54 -18.53 14.17 -6.39
CA GLU A 54 -18.80 14.44 -7.81
C GLU A 54 -18.31 15.83 -8.25
N VAL A 55 -18.20 16.78 -7.33
CA VAL A 55 -17.81 18.17 -7.60
C VAL A 55 -16.68 18.61 -6.67
N GLY A 56 -15.68 19.31 -7.22
CA GLY A 56 -14.49 19.79 -6.52
C GLY A 56 -13.22 18.98 -6.83
N PRO A 57 -12.10 19.26 -6.14
CA PRO A 57 -10.85 18.57 -6.38
C PRO A 57 -10.99 17.04 -6.22
N PRO A 58 -10.43 16.24 -7.15
CA PRO A 58 -10.55 14.80 -7.10
C PRO A 58 -9.89 14.23 -5.83
N SER A 59 -10.50 13.18 -5.31
CA SER A 59 -10.01 12.45 -4.14
C SER A 59 -8.65 11.80 -4.40
N ILE A 60 -7.96 11.44 -3.32
CA ILE A 60 -6.69 10.71 -3.38
C ILE A 60 -6.82 9.46 -4.25
N THR A 61 -7.90 8.68 -4.10
CA THR A 61 -8.11 7.47 -4.92
C THR A 61 -8.38 7.78 -6.40
N GLN A 62 -9.09 8.86 -6.71
CA GLN A 62 -9.32 9.28 -8.11
C GLN A 62 -8.02 9.72 -8.79
N ARG A 63 -7.06 10.23 -8.02
CA ARG A 63 -5.74 10.65 -8.49
C ARG A 63 -4.69 9.52 -8.41
N MET A 64 -5.08 8.26 -8.20
CA MET A 64 -4.13 7.16 -7.87
C MET A 64 -3.07 6.87 -8.94
N ARG A 65 -3.19 7.44 -10.14
CA ARG A 65 -2.24 7.31 -11.26
C ARG A 65 -1.32 8.52 -11.40
N GLU A 66 -1.49 9.56 -10.60
CA GLU A 66 -0.58 10.70 -10.57
C GLU A 66 0.74 10.28 -9.92
N PRO A 67 1.91 10.63 -10.48
CA PRO A 67 3.21 10.14 -10.03
C PRO A 67 3.45 10.32 -8.52
N ASP A 68 3.18 11.52 -8.00
CA ASP A 68 3.32 11.83 -6.57
C ASP A 68 2.43 10.96 -5.68
N ASN A 69 1.26 10.58 -6.20
CA ASN A 69 0.30 9.78 -5.47
C ASN A 69 0.66 8.29 -5.49
N VAL A 70 1.23 7.81 -6.61
CA VAL A 70 1.83 6.46 -6.67
C VAL A 70 2.99 6.37 -5.67
N ALA A 71 3.85 7.39 -5.60
CA ALA A 71 4.94 7.45 -4.64
C ALA A 71 4.43 7.51 -3.19
N ALA A 72 3.38 8.30 -2.91
CA ALA A 72 2.76 8.35 -1.59
C ALA A 72 2.15 7.00 -1.17
N CYS A 73 1.51 6.29 -2.09
CA CYS A 73 1.01 4.93 -1.86
C CYS A 73 2.16 3.97 -1.51
N MET A 74 3.25 3.95 -2.29
CA MET A 74 4.41 3.10 -1.99
C MET A 74 5.10 3.46 -0.67
N ARG A 75 5.11 4.74 -0.29
CA ARG A 75 5.61 5.16 1.02
C ARG A 75 4.75 4.60 2.15
N SER A 76 3.43 4.66 2.01
CA SER A 76 2.50 4.04 2.96
C SER A 76 2.70 2.53 3.06
N VAL A 77 2.96 1.83 1.96
CA VAL A 77 3.27 0.39 1.96
C VAL A 77 4.53 0.10 2.77
N VAL A 78 5.61 0.85 2.54
CA VAL A 78 6.88 0.70 3.27
C VAL A 78 6.71 0.94 4.77
N GLU A 79 6.06 2.03 5.17
CA GLU A 79 5.84 2.38 6.58
C GLU A 79 4.98 1.34 7.29
N THR A 80 3.89 0.91 6.63
CA THR A 80 2.98 -0.10 7.17
C THR A 80 3.68 -1.46 7.31
N PHE A 81 4.52 -1.82 6.34
CA PHE A 81 5.32 -3.04 6.43
C PHE A 81 6.29 -2.99 7.61
N GLY A 82 6.96 -1.86 7.84
CA GLY A 82 7.83 -1.65 9.00
C GLY A 82 7.11 -1.86 10.33
N VAL A 83 5.87 -1.36 10.47
CA VAL A 83 5.02 -1.61 11.64
C VAL A 83 4.74 -3.10 11.81
N ILE A 84 4.35 -3.80 10.75
CA ILE A 84 4.01 -5.22 10.78
C ILE A 84 5.22 -6.06 11.16
N THR A 85 6.36 -5.84 10.51
CA THR A 85 7.59 -6.59 10.80
C THR A 85 8.03 -6.40 12.26
N ALA A 86 7.85 -5.20 12.83
CA ALA A 86 8.25 -4.91 14.20
C ALA A 86 7.29 -5.48 15.26
N LEU A 87 5.98 -5.50 15.00
CA LEU A 87 4.97 -5.76 16.03
C LEU A 87 4.18 -7.05 15.84
N ALA A 88 4.08 -7.57 14.61
CA ALA A 88 3.27 -8.74 14.25
C ALA A 88 3.91 -9.51 13.08
N PRO A 89 5.10 -10.12 13.26
CA PRO A 89 5.83 -10.79 12.20
C PRO A 89 5.03 -11.93 11.52
N GLU A 90 4.07 -12.53 12.22
CA GLU A 90 3.14 -13.51 11.66
C GLU A 90 2.24 -12.96 10.53
N LEU A 91 2.07 -11.64 10.46
CA LEU A 91 1.31 -10.96 9.40
C LEU A 91 2.17 -10.54 8.21
N VAL A 92 3.49 -10.74 8.25
CA VAL A 92 4.41 -10.37 7.15
C VAL A 92 4.02 -11.06 5.85
N ALA A 93 3.85 -12.39 5.88
CA ALA A 93 3.54 -13.17 4.68
C ALA A 93 2.22 -12.75 4.00
N PRO A 94 1.07 -12.70 4.71
CA PRO A 94 -0.19 -12.29 4.09
C PRO A 94 -0.16 -10.83 3.61
N TYR A 95 0.44 -9.91 4.39
CA TYR A 95 0.53 -8.51 3.97
C TYR A 95 1.40 -8.32 2.74
N ALA A 96 2.62 -8.89 2.74
CA ALA A 96 3.53 -8.74 1.62
C ALA A 96 2.97 -9.37 0.33
N THR A 97 2.29 -10.52 0.46
CA THR A 97 1.61 -11.15 -0.67
C THR A 97 0.54 -10.24 -1.27
N ASP A 98 -0.31 -9.61 -0.45
CA ASP A 98 -1.34 -8.69 -0.94
C ASP A 98 -0.73 -7.46 -1.62
N MET A 99 0.27 -6.83 -0.99
CA MET A 99 0.93 -5.63 -1.54
C MET A 99 1.65 -5.90 -2.86
N CYS A 100 2.37 -7.01 -2.98
CA CYS A 100 3.03 -7.39 -4.25
C CYS A 100 2.02 -7.58 -5.38
N ARG A 101 0.87 -8.20 -5.08
CA ARG A 101 -0.16 -8.52 -6.08
C ARG A 101 -1.08 -7.36 -6.43
N ARG A 102 -1.16 -6.34 -5.57
CA ARG A 102 -2.07 -5.21 -5.72
C ARG A 102 -1.31 -3.90 -5.86
N ASP A 103 -0.85 -3.32 -4.77
CA ASP A 103 -0.31 -1.97 -4.73
C ASP A 103 0.98 -1.83 -5.54
N VAL A 104 1.93 -2.76 -5.38
CA VAL A 104 3.15 -2.78 -6.21
C VAL A 104 2.79 -3.00 -7.66
N ARG A 105 1.94 -3.99 -7.97
CA ARG A 105 1.47 -4.25 -9.34
C ARG A 105 0.84 -2.99 -9.97
N ASN A 106 0.00 -2.27 -9.24
CA ASN A 106 -0.63 -1.02 -9.69
C ASN A 106 0.40 0.11 -9.90
N ALA A 107 1.42 0.21 -9.06
CA ALA A 107 2.53 1.12 -9.28
C ALA A 107 3.27 0.77 -10.59
N LEU A 108 3.54 -0.51 -10.85
CA LEU A 108 4.17 -0.96 -12.10
C LEU A 108 3.31 -0.66 -13.33
N ARG A 109 1.99 -0.80 -13.25
CA ARG A 109 1.08 -0.40 -14.34
C ARG A 109 1.20 1.07 -14.73
N SER A 110 1.63 1.92 -13.80
CA SER A 110 1.81 3.35 -14.08
C SER A 110 2.98 3.63 -15.02
N LEU A 111 3.90 2.68 -15.22
CA LEU A 111 4.99 2.77 -16.20
C LEU A 111 4.48 2.87 -17.65
N HIS A 112 3.22 2.49 -17.91
CA HIS A 112 2.56 2.70 -19.20
C HIS A 112 2.09 4.14 -19.42
N LEU A 113 1.96 4.93 -18.36
CA LEU A 113 1.40 6.27 -18.38
C LEU A 113 2.47 7.37 -18.25
N HIS A 114 3.60 7.03 -17.64
CA HIS A 114 4.66 7.98 -17.29
C HIS A 114 6.04 7.38 -17.59
N ASP A 115 7.00 8.26 -17.85
CA ASP A 115 8.40 7.85 -17.99
C ASP A 115 9.04 7.40 -16.66
N ASP A 116 10.17 6.71 -16.77
CA ASP A 116 10.90 6.17 -15.61
C ASP A 116 11.38 7.26 -14.64
N ALA A 117 11.75 8.43 -15.16
CA ALA A 117 12.26 9.52 -14.34
C ALA A 117 11.15 10.07 -13.43
N THR A 118 9.96 10.26 -14.00
CA THR A 118 8.76 10.75 -13.33
C THR A 118 8.28 9.79 -12.24
N LEU A 119 8.39 8.47 -12.46
CA LEU A 119 8.03 7.45 -11.47
C LEU A 119 9.18 7.02 -10.55
N GLY A 120 10.35 7.65 -10.67
CA GLY A 120 11.57 7.21 -10.00
C GLY A 120 11.41 7.03 -8.49
N ASP A 121 10.70 7.93 -7.82
CA ASP A 121 10.45 7.85 -6.37
C ASP A 121 9.58 6.66 -5.99
N ALA A 122 8.49 6.43 -6.73
CA ALA A 122 7.61 5.29 -6.53
C ALA A 122 8.35 3.96 -6.77
N VAL A 123 9.13 3.88 -7.84
CA VAL A 123 9.93 2.70 -8.20
C VAL A 123 10.95 2.38 -7.11
N ARG A 124 11.68 3.39 -6.60
CA ARG A 124 12.66 3.19 -5.51
C ARG A 124 12.00 2.69 -4.23
N LEU A 125 10.84 3.24 -3.86
CA LEU A 125 10.09 2.78 -2.69
C LEU A 125 9.58 1.35 -2.87
N ALA A 126 9.04 1.01 -4.04
CA ALA A 126 8.59 -0.34 -4.37
C ALA A 126 9.76 -1.34 -4.34
N GLN A 127 10.92 -0.99 -4.90
CA GLN A 127 12.14 -1.81 -4.83
C GLN A 127 12.59 -2.03 -3.38
N SER A 128 12.60 -0.97 -2.57
CA SER A 128 12.96 -1.07 -1.14
C SER A 128 12.03 -2.02 -0.41
N PHE A 129 10.72 -1.91 -0.63
CA PHE A 129 9.74 -2.82 -0.07
C PHE A 129 10.00 -4.26 -0.51
N VAL A 130 10.05 -4.54 -1.82
CA VAL A 130 10.23 -5.91 -2.33
C VAL A 130 11.54 -6.54 -1.85
N ARG A 131 12.63 -5.76 -1.75
CA ARG A 131 13.92 -6.25 -1.20
C ARG A 131 13.85 -6.61 0.29
N SER A 132 12.90 -6.05 1.03
CA SER A 132 12.69 -6.36 2.45
C SER A 132 11.72 -7.54 2.68
N VAL A 133 11.03 -8.01 1.65
CA VAL A 133 10.13 -9.16 1.75
C VAL A 133 10.94 -10.45 1.85
N PRO A 134 10.62 -11.37 2.78
CA PRO A 134 11.26 -12.68 2.86
C PRO A 134 11.22 -13.46 1.55
N THR A 135 12.33 -14.14 1.22
CA THR A 135 12.49 -14.85 -0.06
C THR A 135 11.44 -15.94 -0.26
N ASP A 136 11.09 -16.68 0.78
CA ASP A 136 10.06 -17.74 0.74
C ASP A 136 8.68 -17.17 0.38
N VAL A 137 8.33 -15.99 0.90
CA VAL A 137 7.10 -15.28 0.55
C VAL A 137 7.10 -14.87 -0.93
N LEU A 138 8.21 -14.31 -1.42
CA LEU A 138 8.35 -13.98 -2.85
C LEU A 138 8.27 -15.22 -3.75
N GLN A 139 8.85 -16.35 -3.32
CA GLN A 139 8.80 -17.60 -4.07
C GLN A 139 7.42 -18.25 -4.09
N ALA A 140 6.58 -17.98 -3.09
CA ALA A 140 5.19 -18.45 -3.02
C ALA A 140 4.22 -17.61 -3.86
N LEU A 141 4.65 -16.46 -4.40
CA LEU A 141 3.82 -15.65 -5.30
C LEU A 141 3.49 -16.41 -6.59
N PRO A 142 2.34 -16.12 -7.23
CA PRO A 142 2.07 -16.57 -8.60
C PRO A 142 3.22 -16.21 -9.54
N GLN A 143 3.52 -17.08 -10.51
CA GLN A 143 4.69 -16.95 -11.37
C GLN A 143 4.82 -15.57 -12.03
N GLN A 144 3.71 -15.02 -12.54
CA GLN A 144 3.71 -13.70 -13.18
C GLN A 144 4.07 -12.58 -12.18
N ASP A 145 3.47 -12.59 -10.99
CA ASP A 145 3.75 -11.56 -9.97
C ASP A 145 5.19 -11.67 -9.48
N ARG A 146 5.69 -12.90 -9.22
CA ARG A 146 7.10 -13.14 -8.87
C ARG A 146 8.05 -12.59 -9.92
N HIS A 147 7.79 -12.87 -11.20
CA HIS A 147 8.62 -12.38 -12.29
C HIS A 147 8.67 -10.85 -12.36
N LEU A 148 7.52 -10.18 -12.19
CA LEU A 148 7.47 -8.72 -12.13
C LEU A 148 8.27 -8.16 -10.94
N MET A 149 8.20 -8.80 -9.77
CA MET A 149 8.99 -8.39 -8.60
C MET A 149 10.50 -8.53 -8.86
N GLU A 150 10.93 -9.60 -9.52
CA GLU A 150 12.33 -9.82 -9.89
C GLU A 150 12.85 -8.74 -10.86
N LEU A 151 12.09 -8.45 -11.92
CA LEU A 151 12.43 -7.40 -12.89
C LEU A 151 12.46 -6.01 -12.23
N LEU A 152 11.50 -5.71 -11.36
CA LEU A 152 11.47 -4.47 -10.58
C LEU A 152 12.75 -4.33 -9.75
N VAL A 153 13.15 -5.36 -9.00
CA VAL A 153 14.33 -5.32 -8.13
C VAL A 153 15.63 -5.16 -8.93
N ARG A 154 15.70 -5.72 -10.14
CA ARG A 154 16.82 -5.55 -11.09
C ARG A 154 16.79 -4.23 -11.86
N ASN A 155 15.74 -3.42 -11.67
CA ASN A 155 15.52 -2.16 -12.37
C ASN A 155 15.39 -2.32 -13.90
N GLU A 156 14.84 -3.46 -14.35
CA GLU A 156 14.61 -3.77 -15.77
C GLU A 156 13.23 -3.24 -16.22
N LEU A 157 13.03 -1.91 -16.08
CA LEU A 157 11.70 -1.28 -16.18
C LEU A 157 11.05 -1.41 -17.57
N GLN A 158 11.85 -1.54 -18.63
CA GLN A 158 11.30 -1.84 -19.96
C GLN A 158 10.66 -3.23 -20.01
N GLN A 159 11.31 -4.26 -19.47
CA GLN A 159 10.72 -5.60 -19.41
C GLN A 159 9.50 -5.62 -18.47
N VAL A 160 9.51 -4.84 -17.39
CA VAL A 160 8.32 -4.67 -16.55
C VAL A 160 7.15 -4.15 -17.38
N ARG A 161 7.34 -3.12 -18.21
CA ARG A 161 6.29 -2.59 -19.10
C ARG A 161 5.76 -3.67 -20.04
N ASP A 162 6.65 -4.47 -20.61
CA ASP A 162 6.27 -5.50 -21.58
C ASP A 162 5.45 -6.64 -20.95
N HIS A 163 5.59 -6.88 -19.63
CA HIS A 163 4.95 -7.98 -18.93
C HIS A 163 3.81 -7.58 -17.98
N VAL A 164 3.72 -6.32 -17.56
CA VAL A 164 2.63 -5.82 -16.72
C VAL A 164 1.46 -5.38 -17.60
N ASP A 165 0.25 -5.85 -17.29
CA ASP A 165 -0.95 -5.43 -18.02
C ASP A 165 -1.14 -3.91 -17.92
N PRO A 166 -1.69 -3.23 -18.94
CA PRO A 166 -2.00 -1.80 -18.84
C PRO A 166 -3.04 -1.52 -17.75
N PRO A 167 -3.10 -0.27 -17.23
CA PRO A 167 -4.10 0.11 -16.25
C PRO A 167 -5.51 -0.01 -16.84
N PRO A 168 -6.51 -0.53 -16.10
CA PRO A 168 -7.86 -0.70 -16.64
C PRO A 168 -8.47 0.64 -17.06
N GLY A 169 -9.05 0.69 -18.27
CA GLY A 169 -9.63 1.89 -18.85
C GLY A 169 -8.64 2.86 -19.49
N SER A 170 -7.43 2.39 -19.83
CA SER A 170 -6.50 3.04 -20.77
C SER A 170 -6.88 2.79 -22.22
#